data_AF-A0A7W1HZI9-F1
#
_entry.id   AF-A0A7W1HZI9-F1
#
_cell.length_a   1.000
_cell.length_b   1.000
_cell.length_c   1.000
_cell.angle_alpha   90.00
_cell.angle_beta   90.00
_cell.angle_gamma   90.00
#
_symmetry.space_group_name_H-M   'P 1'
#
loop_
_entity.id
_entity.type
_entity.pdbx_description
1 polymer ?
#
loop_
_entity_poly.entity_id
_entity_poly.type
_entity_poly.pdbx_seq_one_letter_code
_entity_poly.pdbx_strand_id
1 'polypeptide(L)'
;MFTDPQLGRIGLSEQEARDQDRDVLIAKIPMNYVARAIEMGETRGLMKAVVDAETDQILGCAVLGIEGGEIMAMIQIAMMGNLRYTALRDAVFAHPTLAESLNTLFSTVEQR
;
A
#
# COMPACT_ATOMS: atom_id res chain seq x y z
N MET A 1 -9.43 10.08 5.96
CA MET A 1 -9.72 10.72 7.25
C MET A 1 -8.47 11.48 7.68
N PHE A 2 -8.60 12.79 7.92
CA PHE A 2 -7.47 13.68 8.21
C PHE A 2 -7.20 13.79 9.73
N THR A 3 -7.04 12.64 10.39
CA THR A 3 -6.56 12.56 11.77
C THR A 3 -5.03 12.62 11.82
N ASP A 4 -4.47 12.60 13.02
CA ASP A 4 -3.03 12.39 13.23
C ASP A 4 -2.76 11.03 13.89
N PRO A 5 -2.12 10.05 13.20
CA PRO A 5 -1.75 10.09 11.79
C PRO A 5 -2.96 10.00 10.83
N GLN A 6 -2.76 10.35 9.56
CA GLN A 6 -3.81 10.33 8.55
C GLN A 6 -4.19 8.89 8.18
N LEU A 7 -5.46 8.67 7.83
CA LEU A 7 -5.93 7.40 7.29
C LEU A 7 -6.42 7.58 5.84
N GLY A 8 -5.66 7.09 4.88
CA GLY A 8 -6.06 6.91 3.48
C GLY A 8 -6.57 5.49 3.24
N ARG A 9 -7.69 5.33 2.53
CA ARG A 9 -8.22 4.02 2.10
C ARG A 9 -8.83 4.14 0.71
N ILE A 10 -8.66 3.11 -0.11
CA ILE A 10 -9.34 2.95 -1.39
C ILE A 10 -9.60 1.47 -1.68
N GLY A 11 -10.65 1.17 -2.46
CA GLY A 11 -10.96 -0.18 -2.90
C GLY A 11 -11.40 -1.12 -1.77
N LEU A 12 -11.21 -2.43 -2.01
CA LEU A 12 -11.63 -3.49 -1.11
C LEU A 12 -10.68 -3.62 0.08
N SER A 13 -11.27 -3.84 1.26
CA SER A 13 -10.57 -4.44 2.39
C SER A 13 -10.37 -5.94 2.17
N GLU A 14 -9.49 -6.54 2.97
CA GLU A 14 -9.28 -8.00 2.94
C GLU A 14 -10.59 -8.75 3.22
N GLN A 15 -11.39 -8.29 4.19
CA GLN A 15 -12.66 -8.93 4.53
C GLN A 15 -13.64 -8.84 3.35
N GLU A 16 -13.83 -7.65 2.78
CA GLU A 16 -14.73 -7.47 1.62
C GLU A 16 -14.29 -8.27 0.39
N ALA A 17 -12.98 -8.46 0.19
CA ALA A 17 -12.47 -9.28 -0.90
C ALA A 17 -12.72 -10.77 -0.67
N ARG A 18 -12.49 -11.26 0.57
CA ARG A 18 -12.79 -12.64 0.96
C ARG A 18 -14.30 -12.94 0.93
N ASP A 19 -15.14 -11.97 1.33
CA ASP A 19 -16.60 -12.08 1.27
C ASP A 19 -17.13 -12.13 -0.17
N GLN A 20 -16.32 -11.73 -1.15
CA GLN A 20 -16.58 -11.86 -2.59
C GLN A 20 -15.96 -13.13 -3.19
N ASP A 21 -15.54 -14.09 -2.35
CA ASP A 21 -14.88 -15.33 -2.75
C ASP A 21 -13.60 -15.12 -3.60
N ARG A 22 -12.93 -13.97 -3.44
CA ARG A 22 -11.66 -13.70 -4.12
C ARG A 22 -10.49 -14.31 -3.37
N ASP A 23 -9.60 -14.92 -4.13
CA ASP A 23 -8.29 -15.30 -3.65
C ASP A 23 -7.36 -14.08 -3.63
N VAL A 24 -6.80 -13.76 -2.46
CA VAL A 24 -6.09 -12.50 -2.24
C VAL A 24 -4.74 -12.70 -1.58
N LEU A 25 -3.76 -11.93 -2.06
CA LEU A 25 -2.47 -11.74 -1.44
C LEU A 25 -2.50 -10.45 -0.60
N ILE A 26 -1.85 -10.47 0.55
CA ILE A 26 -1.84 -9.35 1.49
C ILE A 26 -0.42 -8.83 1.63
N ALA A 27 -0.21 -7.55 1.30
CA ALA A 27 1.01 -6.82 1.61
C ALA A 27 0.79 -5.99 2.87
N LYS A 28 1.73 -6.01 3.81
CA LYS A 28 1.61 -5.21 5.03
C LYS A 28 2.96 -4.85 5.62
N ILE A 29 3.17 -3.56 5.88
CA ILE A 29 4.34 -3.07 6.62
C ILE A 29 3.93 -2.06 7.69
N PRO A 30 4.57 -2.05 8.87
CA PRO A 30 4.47 -0.93 9.80
C PRO A 30 5.21 0.32 9.28
N MET A 31 4.80 1.53 9.71
CA MET A 31 5.44 2.78 9.25
C MET A 31 6.90 2.92 9.70
N ASN A 32 7.36 2.15 10.69
CA ASN A 32 8.78 2.08 11.07
C ASN A 32 9.67 1.30 10.07
N TYR A 33 9.11 0.84 8.94
CA TYR A 33 9.86 0.29 7.79
C TYR A 33 9.93 1.31 6.63
N VAL A 34 9.32 2.48 6.78
CA VAL A 34 9.28 3.53 5.77
C VAL A 34 10.40 4.53 6.06
N ALA A 35 11.45 4.55 5.23
CA ALA A 35 12.64 5.35 5.46
C ALA A 35 12.30 6.83 5.74
N ARG A 36 11.48 7.45 4.89
CA ARG A 36 11.07 8.85 5.10
C ARG A 36 10.31 9.09 6.42
N ALA A 37 9.52 8.12 6.88
CA ALA A 37 8.80 8.23 8.16
C ALA A 37 9.77 8.14 9.35
N ILE A 38 10.80 7.29 9.26
CA ILE A 38 11.89 7.20 10.24
C ILE A 38 12.64 8.54 10.30
N GLU A 39 13.05 9.06 9.15
CA GLU A 39 13.76 10.35 9.03
C GLU A 39 12.96 11.52 9.62
N MET A 40 11.63 11.46 9.52
CA MET A 40 10.72 12.48 10.07
C MET A 40 10.32 12.25 11.53
N GLY A 41 10.68 11.10 12.13
CA GLY A 41 10.23 10.72 13.48
C GLY A 41 8.74 10.35 13.57
N GLU A 42 8.07 10.11 12.44
CA GLU A 42 6.62 9.88 12.34
C GLU A 42 6.28 8.43 11.99
N THR A 43 6.72 7.50 12.83
CA THR A 43 6.64 6.04 12.56
C THR A 43 5.34 5.38 13.03
N ARG A 44 4.32 6.15 13.43
CA ARG A 44 3.04 5.62 13.92
C ARG A 44 2.19 5.12 12.75
N GLY A 45 1.64 3.91 12.89
CA GLY A 45 0.68 3.34 11.95
C GLY A 45 1.27 2.25 11.04
N LEU A 46 0.62 2.02 9.90
CA LEU A 46 0.94 0.93 8.97
C LEU A 46 0.43 1.21 7.56
N MET A 47 0.98 0.47 6.59
CA MET A 47 0.47 0.33 5.24
C MET A 47 -0.01 -1.10 5.03
N LYS A 48 -1.16 -1.27 4.38
CA LYS A 48 -1.71 -2.56 3.96
C LYS A 48 -2.29 -2.45 2.56
N ALA A 49 -1.98 -3.40 1.69
CA ALA A 49 -2.61 -3.53 0.38
C ALA A 49 -3.20 -4.94 0.22
N VAL A 50 -4.28 -5.01 -0.56
CA VAL A 50 -4.96 -6.24 -0.96
C VAL A 50 -4.74 -6.39 -2.46
N VAL A 51 -4.23 -7.55 -2.86
CA VAL A 51 -3.90 -7.86 -4.25
C VAL A 51 -4.68 -9.10 -4.65
N ASP A 52 -5.21 -9.10 -5.85
CA ASP A 52 -5.85 -10.25 -6.47
C ASP A 52 -4.80 -11.30 -6.85
N ALA A 53 -4.94 -12.53 -6.35
CA ALA A 53 -3.92 -13.57 -6.49
C ALA A 53 -3.82 -14.14 -7.92
N GLU A 54 -4.84 -13.95 -8.76
CA GLU A 54 -4.85 -14.45 -10.14
C GLU A 54 -4.28 -13.42 -11.12
N THR A 55 -4.58 -12.14 -10.90
CA THR A 55 -4.28 -11.07 -11.85
C THR A 55 -3.11 -10.19 -11.45
N ASP A 56 -2.63 -10.31 -10.21
CA ASP A 56 -1.66 -9.40 -9.56
C ASP A 56 -2.15 -7.95 -9.46
N GLN A 57 -3.44 -7.67 -9.70
CA GLN A 57 -3.99 -6.32 -9.61
C GLN A 57 -4.26 -5.91 -8.17
N ILE A 58 -4.09 -4.63 -7.88
CA ILE A 58 -4.41 -4.06 -6.57
C ILE A 58 -5.92 -3.92 -6.44
N LEU A 59 -6.51 -4.58 -5.45
CA LEU A 59 -7.94 -4.51 -5.15
C LEU A 59 -8.28 -3.37 -4.18
N GLY A 60 -7.34 -3.00 -3.33
CA GLY A 60 -7.49 -1.89 -2.39
C GLY A 60 -6.31 -1.72 -1.46
N CYS A 61 -6.33 -0.66 -0.67
CA CYS A 61 -5.32 -0.40 0.35
C CYS A 61 -5.88 0.40 1.53
N ALA A 62 -5.15 0.34 2.64
CA ALA A 62 -5.30 1.21 3.78
C ALA A 62 -3.92 1.67 4.25
N VAL A 63 -3.75 2.98 4.41
CA VAL A 63 -2.53 3.63 4.85
C VAL A 63 -2.84 4.50 6.05
N LEU A 64 -2.33 4.11 7.21
CA LEU A 64 -2.36 4.89 8.44
C LEU A 64 -0.95 5.41 8.69
N GLY A 65 -0.69 6.70 8.47
CA GLY A 65 0.65 7.28 8.57
C GLY A 65 0.71 8.75 8.16
N ILE A 66 1.90 9.34 8.26
CA ILE A 66 2.19 10.68 7.73
C ILE A 66 1.89 10.70 6.22
N GLU A 67 1.10 11.69 5.78
CA GLU A 67 0.61 11.80 4.40
C GLU A 67 -0.02 10.52 3.84
N GLY A 68 -0.74 9.76 4.68
CA GLY A 68 -1.40 8.52 4.26
C GLY A 68 -2.41 8.72 3.12
N GLY A 69 -2.98 9.92 2.99
CA GLY A 69 -3.82 10.29 1.84
C GLY A 69 -3.05 10.33 0.51
N GLU A 70 -1.85 10.90 0.50
CA GLU A 70 -1.00 11.03 -0.70
C GLU A 70 -0.50 9.66 -1.18
N ILE A 71 -0.09 8.78 -0.26
CA ILE A 71 0.32 7.41 -0.59
C ILE A 71 -0.87 6.64 -1.20
N MET A 72 -2.07 6.78 -0.60
CA MET A 72 -3.28 6.15 -1.13
C MET A 72 -3.63 6.66 -2.54
N ALA A 73 -3.48 7.96 -2.81
CA ALA A 73 -3.74 8.54 -4.12
C ALA A 73 -2.83 7.95 -5.21
N MET A 74 -1.56 7.66 -4.92
CA MET A 74 -0.69 6.96 -5.86
C MET A 74 -1.15 5.52 -6.15
N ILE A 75 -1.60 4.80 -5.13
CA ILE A 75 -2.17 3.46 -5.31
C ILE A 75 -3.44 3.54 -6.17
N GLN A 76 -4.28 4.56 -5.96
CA GLN A 76 -5.45 4.80 -6.80
C GLN A 76 -5.08 5.04 -8.26
N ILE A 77 -4.01 5.79 -8.55
CA ILE A 77 -3.50 5.97 -9.93
C ILE A 77 -3.12 4.62 -10.54
N ALA A 78 -2.43 3.76 -9.79
CA ALA A 78 -2.08 2.42 -10.26
C ALA A 78 -3.31 1.55 -10.54
N MET A 79 -4.33 1.61 -9.68
CA MET A 79 -5.60 0.93 -9.87
C MET A 79 -6.35 1.45 -11.11
N MET A 80 -6.39 2.76 -11.33
CA MET A 80 -7.00 3.37 -12.52
C MET A 80 -6.29 2.91 -13.81
N GLY A 81 -4.98 2.69 -13.74
CA GLY A 81 -4.18 2.15 -14.85
C GLY A 81 -4.24 0.63 -14.99
N ASN A 82 -5.01 -0.09 -14.15
CA ASN A 82 -5.03 -1.56 -14.09
C ASN A 82 -3.63 -2.19 -13.95
N LEU A 83 -2.72 -1.49 -13.26
CA LEU A 83 -1.35 -1.95 -13.09
C LEU A 83 -1.30 -3.14 -12.12
N ARG A 84 -0.39 -4.08 -12.40
CA ARG A 84 -0.01 -5.09 -11.43
C ARG A 84 0.75 -4.44 -10.27
N TYR A 85 0.62 -5.01 -9.08
CA TYR A 85 1.34 -4.53 -7.90
C TYR A 85 2.87 -4.53 -8.11
N THR A 86 3.38 -5.45 -8.93
CA THR A 86 4.79 -5.56 -9.31
C THR A 86 5.30 -4.33 -10.04
N ALA A 87 4.44 -3.59 -10.77
CA ALA A 87 4.84 -2.33 -11.39
C ALA A 87 5.26 -1.28 -10.35
N LEU A 88 4.56 -1.22 -9.21
CA LEU A 88 4.95 -0.34 -8.09
C LEU A 88 6.12 -0.93 -7.30
N ARG A 89 6.19 -2.26 -7.16
CA ARG A 89 7.31 -2.94 -6.50
C ARG A 89 8.65 -2.69 -7.20
N ASP A 90 8.64 -2.67 -8.53
CA ASP A 90 9.86 -2.62 -9.37
C ASP A 90 10.13 -1.21 -9.93
N ALA A 91 9.27 -0.23 -9.62
CA ALA A 91 9.44 1.15 -10.04
C ALA A 91 10.62 1.84 -9.34
N VAL A 92 11.21 2.82 -10.04
CA VAL A 92 12.27 3.68 -9.49
C VAL A 92 11.63 4.90 -8.83
N PHE A 93 11.52 4.88 -7.51
CA PHE A 93 11.11 6.03 -6.71
C PHE A 93 12.34 6.76 -6.15
N ALA A 94 12.19 8.07 -5.91
CA ALA A 94 13.23 8.86 -5.26
C ALA A 94 13.40 8.46 -3.78
N HIS A 95 14.63 8.50 -3.30
CA HIS A 95 15.00 8.18 -1.92
C HIS A 95 15.57 9.43 -1.19
N PRO A 96 15.18 9.72 0.06
CA PRO A 96 14.08 9.11 0.80
C PRO A 96 12.73 9.80 0.49
N THR A 97 11.69 9.02 0.19
CA THR A 97 10.31 9.53 0.04
C THR A 97 9.30 8.63 0.72
N LEU A 98 8.06 9.09 0.87
CA LEU A 98 6.99 8.18 1.28
C LEU A 98 6.61 7.23 0.14
N ALA A 99 6.79 7.64 -1.11
CA ALA A 99 6.41 6.87 -2.28
C ALA A 99 7.21 5.58 -2.46
N GLU A 100 8.52 5.62 -2.19
CA GLU A 100 9.38 4.42 -2.24
C GLU A 100 8.94 3.31 -1.28
N SER A 101 8.14 3.61 -0.25
CA SER A 101 7.59 2.57 0.63
C SER A 101 6.71 1.57 -0.10
N LEU A 102 6.21 1.92 -1.29
CA LEU A 102 5.48 1.00 -2.16
C LEU A 102 6.38 -0.15 -2.63
N ASN A 103 7.68 0.09 -2.90
CA ASN A 103 8.63 -0.96 -3.22
C ASN A 103 8.73 -1.97 -2.06
N THR A 104 8.95 -1.46 -0.84
CA THR A 104 9.08 -2.28 0.37
C THR A 104 7.78 -3.00 0.70
N LEU A 105 6.64 -2.31 0.66
CA LEU A 105 5.31 -2.87 0.91
C LEU A 105 5.08 -4.07 0.00
N PHE A 106 5.21 -3.88 -1.31
CA PHE A 106 4.90 -4.93 -2.28
C PHE A 106 5.94 -6.03 -2.37
N SER A 107 7.15 -5.82 -1.86
CA SER A 107 8.14 -6.88 -1.68
C SER A 107 7.76 -7.86 -0.57
N THR A 108 6.83 -7.50 0.33
CA THR A 108 6.32 -8.41 1.38
C THR A 108 5.24 -9.38 0.90
N VAL A 109 4.79 -9.25 -0.35
CA VAL A 109 3.84 -10.19 -0.93
C VAL A 109 4.53 -11.54 -1.07
N GLU A 110 4.15 -12.51 -0.25
CA GLU A 110 4.60 -13.90 -0.38
C GLU A 110 4.03 -14.47 -1.69
N GLN A 111 4.91 -14.74 -2.65
CA GLN A 111 4.54 -15.42 -3.88
C GLN A 111 4.32 -16.91 -3.59
N ARG A 112 3.33 -17.51 -4.27
CA ARG A 112 3.02 -18.94 -4.20
C ARG A 112 4.19 -19.82 -4.62
#